data_AF-A0A0W7X6S6-F1
#
_entry.id   AF-A0A0W7X6S6-F1
#
_cell.length_a   1.000
_cell.length_b   1.000
_cell.length_c   1.000
_cell.angle_alpha   90.00
_cell.angle_beta   90.00
_cell.angle_gamma   90.00
#
_symmetry.space_group_name_H-M   'P 1'
#
loop_
_entity.id
_entity.type
_entity.pdbx_description
1 polymer ?
#
loop_
_entity_poly.entity_id
_entity_poly.type
_entity_poly.pdbx_seq_one_letter_code
_entity_poly.pdbx_strand_id
1 'polypeptide(L)'
;MAKQQTGVIYTLTDPRDSRIRYVGQTKQHPMERLAGHLASASNPVMRVWINALALQGLTPRIDVVATPALADLNAEEQKQIAAHNKAGHRLFNAPHYHRHLTDLYQTAAPAPAALKRDDAVASKVDEYAHRVYGGVAAASAAGKLSRGQAAVRVLCWAPAVALVFLWHTSLAIPPVRWAAKTAFTLWGFWIIGFDHLVQDKVMPHLPLREAADFWQEYLERPAINLGATYVGGALLMALFSYSSVRESAGPRKVPAQTRRSALVDDLTADPVALPAARALDSAIPDQPQS
;
A
#
# COMPACT_ATOMS: atom_id res chain seq x y z
N MET A 1 -35.63 -32.15 5.68
CA MET A 1 -34.71 -31.93 6.80
C MET A 1 -33.98 -30.61 6.56
N ALA A 2 -34.02 -29.67 7.49
CA ALA A 2 -33.30 -28.39 7.34
C ALA A 2 -31.79 -28.64 7.35
N LYS A 3 -31.04 -28.03 6.43
CA LYS A 3 -29.58 -28.12 6.41
C LYS A 3 -29.02 -27.41 7.65
N GLN A 4 -28.36 -28.14 8.53
CA GLN A 4 -27.73 -27.57 9.72
C GLN A 4 -26.68 -26.54 9.28
N GLN A 5 -26.78 -25.31 9.81
CA GLN A 5 -25.83 -24.25 9.52
C GLN A 5 -24.50 -24.53 10.24
N THR A 6 -23.40 -24.44 9.51
CA THR A 6 -22.03 -24.60 10.03
C THR A 6 -21.29 -23.26 10.00
N GLY A 7 -20.30 -23.10 10.85
CA GLY A 7 -19.32 -22.01 10.74
C GLY A 7 -17.91 -22.54 10.55
N VAL A 8 -16.93 -21.63 10.57
CA VAL A 8 -15.51 -21.93 10.36
C VAL A 8 -14.69 -21.37 11.52
N ILE A 9 -13.87 -22.22 12.13
CA ILE A 9 -12.77 -21.81 13.00
C ILE A 9 -11.50 -21.75 12.15
N TYR A 10 -10.75 -20.67 12.28
CA TYR A 10 -9.51 -20.43 11.54
C TYR A 10 -8.40 -19.92 12.44
N THR A 11 -7.17 -20.03 11.93
CA THR A 11 -5.97 -19.45 12.53
C THR A 11 -5.35 -18.43 11.59
N LEU A 12 -4.76 -17.37 12.15
CA LEU A 12 -3.83 -16.50 11.43
C LEU A 12 -2.39 -16.82 11.86
N THR A 13 -1.58 -17.21 10.89
CA THR A 13 -0.19 -17.63 11.07
C THR A 13 0.76 -16.53 10.59
N ASP A 14 1.76 -16.22 11.43
CA ASP A 14 2.82 -15.27 11.09
C ASP A 14 3.76 -15.87 10.04
N PRO A 15 3.92 -15.23 8.87
CA PRO A 15 4.76 -15.78 7.80
C PRO A 15 6.26 -15.72 8.13
N ARG A 16 6.67 -14.99 9.18
CA ARG A 16 8.10 -14.84 9.55
C ARG A 16 8.64 -16.06 10.29
N ASP A 17 7.82 -16.69 11.13
CA ASP A 17 8.23 -17.80 11.99
C ASP A 17 7.24 -18.98 12.01
N SER A 18 6.20 -18.94 11.16
CA SER A 18 5.14 -19.96 11.07
C SER A 18 4.37 -20.20 12.37
N ARG A 19 4.40 -19.26 13.33
CA ARG A 19 3.63 -19.38 14.57
C ARG A 19 2.23 -18.82 14.40
N ILE A 20 1.25 -19.52 14.97
CA ILE A 20 -0.12 -19.04 15.07
C ILE A 20 -0.16 -17.87 16.06
N ARG A 21 -0.73 -16.74 15.61
CA ARG A 21 -0.87 -15.52 16.40
C ARG A 21 -2.31 -15.21 16.74
N TYR A 22 -3.28 -15.77 16.03
CA TYR A 22 -4.68 -15.51 16.29
C TYR A 22 -5.52 -16.73 15.92
N VAL A 23 -6.50 -17.03 16.75
CA VAL A 23 -7.57 -17.99 16.47
C VAL A 23 -8.86 -17.18 16.38
N GLY A 24 -9.67 -17.44 15.37
CA GLY A 24 -10.94 -16.75 15.22
C GLY A 24 -12.01 -17.63 14.62
N GLN A 25 -13.24 -17.13 14.65
CA GLN A 25 -14.38 -17.76 13.98
C GLN A 25 -15.05 -16.85 12.95
N THR A 26 -15.69 -17.45 11.95
CA THR A 26 -16.44 -16.74 10.91
C THR A 26 -17.57 -17.59 10.34
N LYS A 27 -18.62 -16.93 9.83
CA LYS A 27 -19.66 -17.54 8.98
C LYS A 27 -19.39 -17.31 7.48
N GLN A 28 -18.46 -16.41 7.16
CA GLN A 28 -18.06 -16.06 5.79
C GLN A 28 -16.95 -17.00 5.30
N HIS A 29 -16.62 -16.92 4.02
CA HIS A 29 -15.45 -17.62 3.49
C HIS A 29 -14.16 -17.11 4.17
N PRO A 30 -13.19 -17.98 4.51
CA PRO A 30 -11.96 -17.57 5.22
C PRO A 30 -11.23 -16.40 4.55
N MET A 31 -11.11 -16.42 3.21
CA MET A 31 -10.43 -15.34 2.48
C MET A 31 -11.13 -13.98 2.60
N GLU A 32 -12.47 -13.96 2.64
CA GLU A 32 -13.23 -12.71 2.87
C GLU A 32 -12.98 -12.21 4.30
N ARG A 33 -12.92 -13.12 5.26
CA ARG A 33 -12.61 -12.78 6.66
C ARG A 33 -11.19 -12.24 6.80
N LEU A 34 -10.21 -12.83 6.10
CA LEU A 34 -8.84 -12.32 6.05
C LEU A 34 -8.81 -10.91 5.46
N ALA A 35 -9.48 -10.66 4.33
CA ALA A 35 -9.59 -9.32 3.75
C ALA A 35 -10.17 -8.30 4.73
N GLY A 36 -11.18 -8.68 5.51
CA GLY A 36 -11.75 -7.86 6.57
C GLY A 36 -10.72 -7.52 7.67
N HIS A 37 -9.91 -8.49 8.10
CA HIS A 37 -8.83 -8.25 9.09
C HIS A 37 -7.74 -7.34 8.55
N LEU A 38 -7.37 -7.48 7.26
CA LEU A 38 -6.38 -6.63 6.61
C LEU A 38 -6.87 -5.18 6.47
N ALA A 39 -8.16 -4.97 6.18
CA ALA A 39 -8.75 -3.65 6.06
C ALA A 39 -8.99 -2.97 7.41
N SER A 40 -9.53 -3.70 8.39
CA SER A 40 -9.89 -3.15 9.71
C SER A 40 -9.96 -4.24 10.78
N ALA A 41 -8.80 -4.62 11.31
CA ALA A 41 -8.70 -5.52 12.46
C ALA A 41 -9.37 -4.91 13.71
N SER A 42 -10.38 -5.59 14.27
CA SER A 42 -11.09 -5.14 15.48
C SER A 42 -10.24 -5.21 16.75
N ASN A 43 -9.35 -6.20 16.84
CA ASN A 43 -8.41 -6.35 17.94
C ASN A 43 -7.20 -5.41 17.73
N PRO A 44 -6.88 -4.49 18.67
CA PRO A 44 -5.82 -3.49 18.49
C PRO A 44 -4.43 -4.11 18.36
N VAL A 45 -4.13 -5.18 19.10
CA VAL A 45 -2.85 -5.90 19.03
C VAL A 45 -2.69 -6.56 17.66
N MET A 46 -3.75 -7.22 17.19
CA MET A 46 -3.77 -7.82 15.85
C MET A 46 -3.60 -6.76 14.76
N ARG A 47 -4.20 -5.57 14.92
CA ARG A 47 -4.03 -4.45 14.00
C ARG A 47 -2.58 -3.98 13.91
N VAL A 48 -1.92 -3.80 15.05
CA VAL A 48 -0.49 -3.42 15.10
C VAL A 48 0.37 -4.49 14.43
N TRP A 49 0.11 -5.77 14.71
CA TRP A 49 0.81 -6.89 14.09
C TRP A 49 0.63 -6.95 12.57
N ILE A 50 -0.61 -6.84 12.07
CA ILE A 50 -0.91 -6.84 10.63
C ILE A 50 -0.23 -5.65 9.94
N ASN A 51 -0.26 -4.46 10.54
CA ASN A 51 0.43 -3.29 10.01
C ASN A 51 1.95 -3.49 9.96
N ALA A 52 2.54 -4.12 10.99
CA ALA A 52 3.95 -4.45 11.01
C ALA A 52 4.34 -5.44 9.90
N LEU A 53 3.48 -6.43 9.59
CA LEU A 53 3.67 -7.34 8.45
C LEU A 53 3.56 -6.59 7.11
N ALA A 54 2.58 -5.69 6.97
CA ALA A 54 2.37 -4.92 5.74
C ALA A 54 3.56 -4.02 5.40
N LEU A 55 4.19 -3.40 6.41
CA LEU A 55 5.43 -2.61 6.23
C LEU A 55 6.61 -3.44 5.69
N GLN A 56 6.55 -4.76 5.87
CA GLN A 56 7.55 -5.72 5.36
C GLN A 56 7.12 -6.36 4.05
N GLY A 57 5.96 -5.98 3.48
CA GLY A 57 5.39 -6.63 2.30
C GLY A 57 4.90 -8.06 2.57
N LEU A 58 4.60 -8.39 3.83
CA LEU A 58 4.11 -9.71 4.26
C LEU A 58 2.62 -9.67 4.57
N THR A 59 1.97 -10.83 4.53
CA THR A 59 0.54 -11.01 4.86
C THR A 59 0.37 -12.26 5.70
N PRO A 60 -0.43 -12.23 6.79
CA PRO A 60 -0.69 -13.43 7.57
C PRO A 60 -1.42 -14.50 6.74
N ARG A 61 -1.04 -15.77 6.94
CA ARG A 61 -1.74 -16.90 6.31
C ARG A 61 -2.96 -17.27 7.13
N ILE A 62 -4.10 -17.47 6.47
CA ILE A 62 -5.32 -17.98 7.11
C ILE A 62 -5.47 -19.48 6.81
N ASP A 63 -5.62 -20.29 7.85
CA ASP A 63 -5.80 -21.73 7.74
C ASP A 63 -7.09 -22.15 8.48
N VAL A 64 -7.90 -23.02 7.88
CA VAL A 64 -9.12 -23.55 8.52
C VAL A 64 -8.75 -24.71 9.43
N VAL A 65 -9.19 -24.65 10.70
CA VAL A 65 -8.90 -25.70 11.70
C VAL A 65 -10.10 -26.57 12.03
N ALA A 66 -11.32 -26.02 11.96
CA ALA A 66 -12.54 -26.78 12.22
C ALA A 66 -13.77 -26.15 11.54
N THR A 67 -14.81 -26.94 11.29
CA THR A 67 -16.11 -26.49 10.75
C THR A 67 -17.29 -27.00 11.61
N PRO A 68 -17.44 -26.50 12.85
CA PRO A 68 -18.49 -26.98 13.75
C PRO A 68 -19.88 -26.47 13.35
N ALA A 69 -20.91 -27.01 13.99
CA ALA A 69 -22.25 -26.43 13.92
C ALA A 69 -22.24 -25.01 14.48
N LEU A 70 -23.14 -24.15 13.98
CA LEU A 70 -23.17 -22.74 14.36
C LEU A 70 -23.35 -22.51 15.87
N ALA A 71 -24.09 -23.41 16.53
CA ALA A 71 -24.33 -23.36 17.98
C ALA A 71 -23.05 -23.63 18.80
N ASP A 72 -22.08 -24.35 18.24
CA ASP A 72 -20.88 -24.82 18.94
C ASP A 72 -19.64 -23.96 18.63
N LEU A 73 -19.79 -22.92 17.79
CA LEU A 73 -18.68 -22.10 17.32
C LEU A 73 -17.83 -21.52 18.44
N ASN A 74 -18.46 -20.86 19.43
CA ASN A 74 -17.75 -20.24 20.54
C ASN A 74 -16.98 -21.28 21.38
N ALA A 75 -17.60 -22.45 21.64
CA ALA A 75 -16.98 -23.50 22.43
C ALA A 75 -15.76 -24.09 21.71
N GLU A 76 -15.87 -24.32 20.39
CA GLU A 76 -14.75 -24.79 19.58
C GLU A 76 -13.64 -23.72 19.47
N GLU A 77 -13.98 -22.43 19.31
CA GLU A 77 -12.99 -21.34 19.32
C GLU A 77 -12.17 -21.33 20.62
N GLN A 78 -12.83 -21.38 21.77
CA GLN A 78 -12.15 -21.39 23.09
C GLN A 78 -11.28 -22.63 23.28
N LYS A 79 -11.75 -23.79 22.83
CA LYS A 79 -10.98 -25.04 22.83
C LYS A 79 -9.71 -24.91 21.98
N GLN A 80 -9.80 -24.32 20.80
CA GLN A 80 -8.64 -24.10 19.92
C GLN A 80 -7.67 -23.07 20.50
N ILE A 81 -8.16 -21.97 21.09
CA ILE A 81 -7.33 -20.99 21.82
C ILE A 81 -6.55 -21.69 22.94
N ALA A 82 -7.22 -22.48 23.77
CA ALA A 82 -6.58 -23.20 24.87
C ALA A 82 -5.54 -24.22 24.37
N ALA A 83 -5.87 -24.98 23.31
CA ALA A 83 -4.97 -25.95 22.72
C ALA A 83 -3.70 -25.29 22.16
N HIS A 84 -3.84 -24.20 21.38
CA HIS A 84 -2.68 -23.50 20.80
C HIS A 84 -1.85 -22.77 21.86
N ASN A 85 -2.48 -22.18 22.87
CA ASN A 85 -1.75 -21.59 24.00
C ASN A 85 -0.96 -22.66 24.78
N LYS A 86 -1.54 -23.85 25.01
CA LYS A 86 -0.84 -24.99 25.62
C LYS A 86 0.32 -25.50 24.76
N ALA A 87 0.20 -25.42 23.44
CA ALA A 87 1.26 -25.77 22.49
C ALA A 87 2.38 -24.71 22.40
N GLY A 88 2.31 -23.62 23.17
CA GLY A 88 3.34 -22.58 23.21
C GLY A 88 3.24 -21.54 22.09
N HIS A 89 2.11 -21.51 21.35
CA HIS A 89 1.85 -20.40 20.44
C HIS A 89 1.59 -19.11 21.23
N ARG A 90 2.09 -18.00 20.69
CA ARG A 90 1.98 -16.67 21.30
C ARG A 90 0.78 -15.96 20.70
N LEU A 91 -0.40 -16.19 21.28
CA LEU A 91 -1.68 -15.73 20.75
C LEU A 91 -1.99 -14.27 21.13
N PHE A 92 -2.61 -13.54 20.20
CA PHE A 92 -3.13 -12.20 20.36
C PHE A 92 -4.62 -12.16 20.71
N ASN A 93 -5.25 -13.32 20.92
CA ASN A 93 -6.57 -13.42 21.54
C ASN A 93 -6.53 -12.91 22.98
N ALA A 94 -7.60 -12.27 23.44
CA ALA A 94 -7.77 -12.02 24.86
C ALA A 94 -8.01 -13.36 25.61
N PRO A 95 -7.52 -13.50 26.86
CA PRO A 95 -6.70 -12.55 27.60
C PRO A 95 -5.20 -12.64 27.25
N HIS A 96 -4.74 -13.58 26.42
CA HIS A 96 -3.33 -13.97 26.28
C HIS A 96 -2.37 -12.90 25.72
N TYR A 97 -2.86 -11.92 24.97
CA TYR A 97 -2.02 -11.00 24.19
C TYR A 97 -0.99 -10.20 25.02
N HIS A 98 -1.28 -9.89 26.30
CA HIS A 98 -0.38 -9.11 27.15
C HIS A 98 1.01 -9.76 27.32
N ARG A 99 1.07 -11.10 27.29
CA ARG A 99 2.33 -11.86 27.44
C ARG A 99 3.22 -11.80 26.19
N HIS A 100 2.69 -11.28 25.09
CA HIS A 100 3.28 -11.42 23.77
C HIS A 100 3.41 -10.09 23.03
N LEU A 101 3.21 -8.96 23.70
CA LEU A 101 3.38 -7.63 23.10
C LEU A 101 4.81 -7.41 22.58
N THR A 102 5.80 -8.07 23.18
CA THR A 102 7.20 -8.02 22.72
C THR A 102 7.39 -8.59 21.31
N ASP A 103 6.53 -9.49 20.85
CA ASP A 103 6.56 -10.06 19.49
C ASP A 103 6.19 -9.02 18.42
N LEU A 104 5.44 -7.97 18.80
CA LEU A 104 5.12 -6.88 17.89
C LEU A 104 6.38 -6.09 17.49
N TYR A 105 7.37 -6.05 18.38
CA TYR A 105 8.60 -5.28 18.21
C TYR A 105 9.76 -6.09 17.67
N GLN A 106 9.58 -7.39 17.42
CA GLN A 106 10.62 -8.19 16.77
C GLN A 106 10.89 -7.60 15.39
N THR A 107 12.01 -6.89 15.29
CA THR A 107 12.57 -6.39 14.05
C THR A 107 12.72 -7.61 13.15
N ALA A 108 12.14 -7.56 11.96
CA ALA A 108 12.26 -8.64 11.00
C ALA A 108 13.73 -9.05 10.95
N ALA A 109 14.01 -10.36 11.08
CA ALA A 109 15.29 -10.87 10.60
C ALA A 109 15.46 -10.30 9.18
N PRO A 110 16.63 -9.72 8.84
CA PRO A 110 16.81 -9.04 7.56
C PRO A 110 16.26 -9.94 6.48
N ALA A 111 15.24 -9.45 5.76
CA ALA A 111 14.48 -10.27 4.83
C ALA A 111 15.49 -11.04 3.95
N PRO A 112 15.33 -12.36 3.77
CA PRO A 112 16.20 -13.14 2.89
C PRO A 112 16.30 -12.36 1.58
N ALA A 113 17.53 -11.98 1.22
CA ALA A 113 17.87 -10.93 0.25
C ALA A 113 16.70 -10.65 -0.69
N ALA A 114 16.01 -9.53 -0.44
CA ALA A 114 14.80 -9.12 -1.13
C ALA A 114 14.86 -9.57 -2.59
N LEU A 115 13.84 -10.31 -3.05
CA LEU A 115 13.62 -10.66 -4.46
C LEU A 115 14.21 -9.53 -5.29
N LYS A 116 15.30 -9.81 -6.04
CA LYS A 116 15.98 -8.82 -6.85
C LYS A 116 14.89 -8.14 -7.67
N ARG A 117 14.43 -6.97 -7.22
CA ARG A 117 13.61 -6.10 -8.04
C ARG A 117 14.47 -5.90 -9.28
N ASP A 118 13.85 -5.82 -10.45
CA ASP A 118 14.56 -5.39 -11.64
C ASP A 118 15.01 -3.93 -11.42
N ASP A 119 16.11 -3.79 -10.67
CA ASP A 119 16.75 -2.53 -10.30
C ASP A 119 17.15 -1.78 -11.57
N ALA A 120 17.22 -2.48 -12.71
CA ALA A 120 17.40 -1.90 -14.02
C ALA A 120 16.33 -0.85 -14.39
N VAL A 121 15.07 -1.04 -14.01
CA VAL A 121 14.01 -0.06 -14.31
C VAL A 121 14.10 1.14 -13.37
N ALA A 122 14.23 0.89 -12.07
CA ALA A 122 14.38 1.95 -11.06
C ALA A 122 15.65 2.78 -11.31
N SER A 123 16.77 2.13 -11.64
CA SER A 123 18.05 2.77 -11.95
C SER A 123 17.97 3.71 -13.16
N LYS A 124 17.22 3.35 -14.21
CA LYS A 124 17.06 4.21 -15.39
C LYS A 124 16.22 5.45 -15.12
N VAL A 125 15.16 5.30 -14.32
CA VAL A 125 14.34 6.44 -13.88
C VAL A 125 15.17 7.39 -13.02
N ASP A 126 15.94 6.86 -12.07
CA ASP A 126 16.83 7.64 -11.21
C ASP A 126 17.93 8.35 -12.00
N GLU A 127 18.56 7.67 -12.96
CA GLU A 127 19.56 8.26 -13.85
C GLU A 127 18.96 9.43 -14.65
N TYR A 128 17.77 9.25 -15.20
CA TYR A 128 17.09 10.30 -15.97
C TYR A 128 16.67 11.47 -15.08
N ALA A 129 16.11 11.20 -13.89
CA ALA A 129 15.76 12.23 -12.92
C ALA A 129 16.98 13.05 -12.49
N HIS A 130 18.13 12.40 -12.25
CA HIS A 130 19.38 13.10 -11.95
C HIS A 130 19.88 13.94 -13.13
N ARG A 131 19.75 13.44 -14.36
CA ARG A 131 20.14 14.19 -15.57
C ARG A 131 19.30 15.45 -15.75
N VAL A 132 17.99 15.35 -15.55
CA VAL A 132 17.04 16.45 -15.76
C VAL A 132 17.03 17.44 -14.59
N TYR A 133 16.97 16.93 -13.36
CA TYR A 133 16.80 17.75 -12.16
C TYR A 133 18.10 18.06 -11.42
N GLY A 134 19.20 17.34 -11.67
CA GLY A 134 20.46 17.51 -10.94
C GLY A 134 21.01 18.94 -11.01
N GLY A 135 20.95 19.58 -12.18
CA GLY A 135 21.35 20.98 -12.33
C GLY A 135 20.47 21.96 -11.54
N VAL A 136 19.15 21.72 -11.52
CA VAL A 136 18.19 22.55 -10.77
C VAL A 136 18.40 22.35 -9.26
N ALA A 137 18.57 21.12 -8.81
CA ALA A 137 18.81 20.76 -7.42
C ALA A 137 20.13 21.36 -6.92
N ALA A 138 21.22 21.24 -7.68
CA ALA A 138 22.53 21.81 -7.35
C ALA A 138 22.48 23.35 -7.27
N ALA A 139 21.83 24.00 -8.25
CA ALA A 139 21.68 25.45 -8.25
C ALA A 139 20.80 25.95 -7.09
N SER A 140 19.74 25.24 -6.74
CA SER A 140 18.92 25.55 -5.56
C SER A 140 19.68 25.35 -4.25
N ALA A 141 20.45 24.27 -4.12
CA ALA A 141 21.27 23.98 -2.94
C ALA A 141 22.37 25.04 -2.73
N ALA A 142 22.95 25.55 -3.82
CA ALA A 142 23.91 26.63 -3.82
C ALA A 142 23.29 28.04 -3.60
N GLY A 143 21.97 28.13 -3.39
CA GLY A 143 21.27 29.42 -3.22
C GLY A 143 21.15 30.26 -4.50
N LYS A 144 21.51 29.71 -5.67
CA LYS A 144 21.46 30.40 -6.97
C LYS A 144 20.06 30.43 -7.60
N LEU A 145 19.14 29.61 -7.09
CA LEU A 145 17.73 29.60 -7.50
C LEU A 145 16.84 29.76 -6.27
N SER A 146 15.87 30.67 -6.37
CA SER A 146 14.81 30.75 -5.36
C SER A 146 13.91 29.51 -5.42
N ARG A 147 13.18 29.24 -4.33
CA ARG A 147 12.24 28.09 -4.27
C ARG A 147 11.21 28.13 -5.41
N GLY A 148 10.69 29.31 -5.74
CA GLY A 148 9.74 29.50 -6.83
C GLY A 148 10.35 29.21 -8.21
N GLN A 149 11.57 29.69 -8.46
CA GLN A 149 12.25 29.43 -9.74
C GLN A 149 12.60 27.94 -9.91
N ALA A 150 13.02 27.27 -8.84
CA ALA A 150 13.24 25.83 -8.87
C ALA A 150 11.94 25.07 -9.17
N ALA A 151 10.83 25.44 -8.51
CA ALA A 151 9.52 24.82 -8.73
C ALA A 151 9.06 24.96 -10.19
N VAL A 152 9.14 26.16 -10.76
CA VAL A 152 8.78 26.39 -12.18
C VAL A 152 9.61 25.52 -13.11
N ARG A 153 10.93 25.43 -12.90
CA ARG A 153 11.80 24.59 -13.72
C ARG A 153 11.49 23.10 -13.58
N VAL A 154 11.19 22.63 -12.37
CA VAL A 154 10.74 21.23 -12.15
C VAL A 154 9.44 20.96 -12.88
N LEU A 155 8.47 21.88 -12.79
CA LEU A 155 7.17 21.77 -13.48
C LEU A 155 7.31 21.70 -15.00
N CYS A 156 8.19 22.52 -15.60
CA CYS A 156 8.42 22.49 -17.05
C CYS A 156 8.95 21.12 -17.55
N TRP A 157 9.73 20.42 -16.72
CA TRP A 157 10.32 19.12 -17.07
C TRP A 157 9.47 17.91 -16.62
N ALA A 158 8.48 18.11 -15.77
CA ALA A 158 7.62 17.06 -15.24
C ALA A 158 6.97 16.17 -16.32
N PRO A 159 6.43 16.71 -17.44
CA PRO A 159 5.83 15.88 -18.48
C PRO A 159 6.84 14.93 -19.13
N ALA A 160 8.08 15.37 -19.35
CA ALA A 160 9.13 14.55 -19.95
C ALA A 160 9.55 13.39 -19.03
N VAL A 161 9.69 13.66 -17.73
CA VAL A 161 10.01 12.61 -16.73
C VAL A 161 8.86 11.61 -16.61
N ALA A 162 7.61 12.08 -16.61
CA ALA A 162 6.44 11.21 -16.58
C ALA A 162 6.35 10.31 -17.82
N LEU A 163 6.63 10.84 -19.02
CA LEU A 163 6.68 10.06 -20.26
C LEU A 163 7.76 8.97 -20.20
N VAL A 164 8.96 9.28 -19.69
CA VAL A 164 10.04 8.30 -19.50
C VAL A 164 9.63 7.24 -18.47
N PHE A 165 8.98 7.64 -17.37
CA PHE A 165 8.48 6.72 -16.36
C PHE A 165 7.44 5.76 -16.95
N LEU A 166 6.46 6.27 -17.71
CA LEU A 166 5.46 5.44 -18.39
C LEU A 166 6.09 4.52 -19.44
N TRP A 167 7.06 5.04 -20.18
CA TRP A 167 7.79 4.24 -21.16
C TRP A 167 8.54 3.08 -20.50
N HIS A 168 9.17 3.29 -19.34
CA HIS A 168 9.94 2.25 -18.67
C HIS A 168 9.16 1.38 -17.71
N THR A 169 8.04 1.84 -17.15
CA THR A 169 7.24 1.06 -16.18
C THR A 169 6.03 0.40 -16.84
N SER A 170 5.28 1.13 -17.67
CA SER A 170 4.07 0.62 -18.31
C SER A 170 4.39 -0.23 -19.54
N LEU A 171 5.49 0.04 -20.26
CA LEU A 171 5.89 -0.79 -21.41
C LEU A 171 6.92 -1.89 -21.08
N ALA A 172 7.37 -2.01 -19.83
CA ALA A 172 8.20 -3.15 -19.41
C ALA A 172 7.36 -4.37 -19.04
N ILE A 173 6.07 -4.18 -18.72
CA ILE A 173 5.15 -5.25 -18.36
C ILE A 173 4.39 -5.70 -19.63
N PRO A 174 4.66 -6.88 -20.21
CA PRO A 174 4.07 -7.32 -21.48
C PRO A 174 2.53 -7.21 -21.57
N PRO A 175 1.73 -7.59 -20.56
CA PRO A 175 0.28 -7.44 -20.64
C PRO A 175 -0.18 -5.98 -20.65
N VAL A 176 0.54 -5.06 -19.98
CA VAL A 176 0.21 -3.63 -19.98
C VAL A 176 0.53 -3.01 -21.34
N ARG A 177 1.63 -3.41 -22.00
CA ARG A 177 1.92 -3.02 -23.40
C ARG A 177 0.80 -3.45 -24.33
N TRP A 178 0.36 -4.70 -24.19
CA TRP A 178 -0.68 -5.26 -25.04
C TRP A 178 -1.99 -4.52 -24.80
N ALA A 179 -2.39 -4.31 -23.54
CA ALA A 179 -3.58 -3.53 -23.19
C ALA A 179 -3.52 -2.09 -23.69
N ALA A 180 -2.38 -1.39 -23.56
CA ALA A 180 -2.22 -0.02 -24.04
C ALA A 180 -2.28 0.07 -25.57
N LYS A 181 -1.63 -0.85 -26.28
CA LYS A 181 -1.72 -0.94 -27.75
C LYS A 181 -3.15 -1.25 -28.19
N THR A 182 -3.79 -2.24 -27.57
CA THR A 182 -5.18 -2.60 -27.86
C THR A 182 -6.11 -1.44 -27.55
N ALA A 183 -5.95 -0.73 -26.44
CA ALA A 183 -6.74 0.45 -26.11
C ALA A 183 -6.54 1.58 -27.13
N PHE A 184 -5.30 1.85 -27.55
CA PHE A 184 -5.02 2.87 -28.58
C PHE A 184 -5.58 2.48 -29.95
N THR A 185 -5.46 1.20 -30.33
CA THR A 185 -6.02 0.67 -31.57
C THR A 185 -7.55 0.66 -31.55
N LEU A 186 -8.17 0.25 -30.43
CA LEU A 186 -9.61 0.30 -30.23
C LEU A 186 -10.11 1.74 -30.19
N TRP A 187 -9.36 2.68 -29.59
CA TRP A 187 -9.66 4.10 -29.63
C TRP A 187 -9.57 4.65 -31.07
N GLY A 188 -8.58 4.23 -31.86
CA GLY A 188 -8.49 4.56 -33.28
C GLY A 188 -9.64 3.99 -34.10
N PHE A 189 -10.02 2.73 -33.89
CA PHE A 189 -11.18 2.11 -34.53
C PHE A 189 -12.51 2.71 -34.06
N TRP A 190 -12.59 3.12 -32.80
CA TRP A 190 -13.71 3.85 -32.27
C TRP A 190 -13.79 5.24 -32.92
N ILE A 191 -12.69 5.99 -33.02
CA ILE A 191 -12.67 7.25 -33.77
C ILE A 191 -13.13 7.01 -35.20
N ILE A 192 -12.59 6.03 -35.93
CA ILE A 192 -12.91 5.82 -37.35
C ILE A 192 -14.35 5.30 -37.56
N GLY A 193 -14.79 4.32 -36.76
CA GLY A 193 -16.08 3.66 -36.94
C GLY A 193 -17.24 4.36 -36.24
N PHE A 194 -16.99 4.93 -35.06
CA PHE A 194 -17.97 5.71 -34.31
C PHE A 194 -18.13 7.12 -34.92
N ASP A 195 -17.08 7.73 -35.51
CA ASP A 195 -17.27 8.95 -36.31
C ASP A 195 -18.25 8.70 -37.43
N HIS A 196 -18.14 7.60 -38.18
CA HIS A 196 -19.03 7.39 -39.31
C HIS A 196 -20.49 7.30 -38.86
N LEU A 197 -20.78 6.57 -37.79
CA LEU A 197 -22.16 6.42 -37.32
C LEU A 197 -22.69 7.71 -36.68
N VAL A 198 -21.86 8.43 -35.92
CA VAL A 198 -22.25 9.71 -35.33
C VAL A 198 -22.40 10.79 -36.40
N GLN A 199 -21.44 10.93 -37.30
CA GLN A 199 -21.45 11.93 -38.38
C GLN A 199 -22.57 11.67 -39.40
N ASP A 200 -22.85 10.42 -39.75
CA ASP A 200 -23.82 10.11 -40.80
C ASP A 200 -25.26 9.92 -40.28
N LYS A 201 -25.43 9.50 -39.02
CA LYS A 201 -26.76 9.14 -38.46
C LYS A 201 -27.21 10.00 -37.29
N VAL A 202 -26.30 10.64 -36.56
CA VAL A 202 -26.65 11.38 -35.33
C VAL A 202 -26.54 12.89 -35.55
N MET A 203 -25.39 13.36 -36.02
CA MET A 203 -25.09 14.76 -36.26
C MET A 203 -26.05 15.47 -37.24
N PRO A 204 -26.51 14.86 -38.35
CA PRO A 204 -27.42 15.54 -39.28
C PRO A 204 -28.82 15.74 -38.70
N HIS A 205 -29.15 15.03 -37.61
CA HIS A 205 -30.44 15.10 -36.95
C HIS A 205 -30.38 15.84 -35.60
N LEU A 206 -29.18 16.21 -35.15
CA LEU A 206 -29.01 16.93 -33.90
C LEU A 206 -29.12 18.44 -34.13
N PRO A 207 -29.98 19.17 -33.39
CA PRO A 207 -29.99 20.62 -33.40
C PRO A 207 -28.61 21.18 -33.04
N LEU A 208 -28.17 22.26 -33.70
CA LEU A 208 -26.83 22.82 -33.54
C LEU A 208 -26.45 23.13 -32.06
N ARG A 209 -27.45 23.52 -31.25
CA ARG A 209 -27.27 23.78 -29.82
C ARG A 209 -26.99 22.51 -29.02
N GLU A 210 -27.71 21.43 -29.31
CA GLU A 210 -27.50 20.12 -28.66
C GLU A 210 -26.19 19.47 -29.13
N ALA A 211 -25.73 19.78 -30.35
CA ALA A 211 -24.47 19.25 -30.88
C ALA A 211 -23.27 19.80 -30.09
N ALA A 212 -23.33 21.06 -29.65
CA ALA A 212 -22.31 21.65 -28.79
C ALA A 212 -22.28 20.98 -27.40
N ASP A 213 -23.44 20.79 -26.78
CA ASP A 213 -23.57 20.12 -25.48
C ASP A 213 -23.10 18.66 -25.55
N PHE A 214 -23.46 17.96 -26.63
CA PHE A 214 -22.97 16.61 -26.92
C PHE A 214 -21.45 16.58 -27.02
N TRP A 215 -20.84 17.51 -27.76
CA TRP A 215 -19.39 17.56 -27.92
C TRP A 215 -18.67 17.82 -26.59
N GLN A 216 -19.21 18.74 -25.78
CA GLN A 216 -18.65 19.08 -24.48
C GLN A 216 -18.70 17.91 -23.50
N GLU A 217 -19.84 17.21 -23.41
CA GLU A 217 -19.99 16.06 -22.50
C GLU A 217 -19.23 14.82 -23.00
N TYR A 218 -19.16 14.62 -24.31
CA TYR A 218 -18.67 13.38 -24.89
C TYR A 218 -17.16 13.35 -25.10
N LEU A 219 -16.56 14.48 -25.45
CA LEU A 219 -15.12 14.56 -25.77
C LEU A 219 -14.37 15.49 -24.83
N GLU A 220 -14.89 16.70 -24.61
CA GLU A 220 -14.16 17.71 -23.84
C GLU A 220 -13.99 17.28 -22.38
N ARG A 221 -15.08 16.90 -21.69
CA ARG A 221 -15.00 16.50 -20.27
C ARG A 221 -14.16 15.24 -20.03
N PRO A 222 -14.32 14.13 -20.78
CA PRO A 222 -13.46 12.97 -20.59
C PRO A 222 -11.99 13.27 -20.91
N ALA A 223 -11.70 14.06 -21.94
CA ALA A 223 -10.32 14.46 -22.26
C ALA A 223 -9.72 15.35 -21.17
N ILE A 224 -10.49 16.30 -20.62
CA ILE A 224 -10.08 17.13 -19.48
C ILE A 224 -9.84 16.25 -18.25
N ASN A 225 -10.73 15.31 -17.93
CA ASN A 225 -10.58 14.43 -16.77
C ASN A 225 -9.36 13.51 -16.90
N LEU A 226 -9.14 12.94 -18.09
CA LEU A 226 -7.98 12.11 -18.38
C LEU A 226 -6.69 12.94 -18.31
N GLY A 227 -6.71 14.13 -18.92
CA GLY A 227 -5.62 15.10 -18.89
C GLY A 227 -5.29 15.54 -17.47
N ALA A 228 -6.29 15.91 -16.66
CA ALA A 228 -6.12 16.31 -15.27
C ALA A 228 -5.55 15.17 -14.41
N THR A 229 -6.03 13.94 -14.60
CA THR A 229 -5.51 12.76 -13.89
C THR A 229 -4.05 12.50 -14.26
N TYR A 230 -3.73 12.55 -15.56
CA TYR A 230 -2.39 12.32 -16.07
C TYR A 230 -1.41 13.40 -15.64
N VAL A 231 -1.78 14.68 -15.82
CA VAL A 231 -0.98 15.83 -15.42
C VAL A 231 -0.80 15.84 -13.91
N GLY A 232 -1.86 15.63 -13.13
CA GLY A 232 -1.78 15.54 -11.66
C GLY A 232 -0.82 14.44 -11.21
N GLY A 233 -0.92 13.24 -11.77
CA GLY A 233 0.00 12.14 -11.49
C GLY A 233 1.44 12.44 -11.90
N ALA A 234 1.66 13.00 -13.08
CA ALA A 234 2.97 13.39 -13.59
C ALA A 234 3.64 14.45 -12.69
N LEU A 235 2.87 15.43 -12.22
CA LEU A 235 3.35 16.48 -11.32
C LEU A 235 3.76 15.93 -9.96
N LEU A 236 2.96 15.03 -9.37
CA LEU A 236 3.32 14.36 -8.12
C LEU A 236 4.61 13.54 -8.27
N MET A 237 4.72 12.75 -9.34
CA MET A 237 5.92 11.96 -9.63
C MET A 237 7.17 12.82 -9.81
N ALA A 238 7.05 13.95 -10.51
CA ALA A 238 8.13 14.90 -10.68
C ALA A 238 8.58 15.53 -9.34
N LEU A 239 7.62 15.88 -8.46
CA LEU A 239 7.92 16.40 -7.13
C LEU A 239 8.65 15.38 -6.26
N PHE A 240 8.21 14.12 -6.24
CA PHE A 240 8.89 13.04 -5.52
C PHE A 240 10.31 12.81 -6.06
N SER A 241 10.46 12.74 -7.39
CA SER A 241 11.76 12.54 -8.04
C SER A 241 12.73 13.69 -7.73
N TYR A 242 12.24 14.93 -7.77
CA TYR A 242 13.04 16.10 -7.41
C TYR A 242 13.45 16.08 -5.92
N SER A 243 12.55 15.71 -5.01
CA SER A 243 12.88 15.61 -3.57
C SER A 243 14.00 14.60 -3.34
N SER A 244 13.91 13.42 -3.95
CA SER A 244 14.92 12.38 -3.84
C SER A 244 16.30 12.82 -4.37
N VAL A 245 16.33 13.47 -5.54
CA VAL A 245 17.58 14.02 -6.13
C VAL A 245 18.14 15.13 -5.23
N ARG A 246 17.30 16.00 -4.67
CA ARG A 246 17.72 17.08 -3.78
C ARG A 246 18.31 16.56 -2.46
N GLU A 247 17.71 15.53 -1.89
CA GLU A 247 18.25 14.86 -0.69
C GLU A 247 19.63 14.26 -0.97
N SER A 248 19.81 13.66 -2.14
CA SER A 248 21.09 13.09 -2.60
C SER A 248 22.16 14.15 -2.90
N ALA A 249 21.75 15.34 -3.35
CA ALA A 249 22.63 16.47 -3.64
C ALA A 249 22.96 17.33 -2.40
N GLY A 250 22.25 17.16 -1.29
CA GLY A 250 22.55 17.84 -0.04
C GLY A 250 23.95 17.49 0.47
N PRO A 251 24.57 18.34 1.32
CA PRO A 251 25.84 18.00 1.95
C PRO A 251 25.66 16.65 2.62
N ARG A 252 26.40 15.65 2.12
CA ARG A 252 26.33 14.26 2.58
C ARG A 252 26.57 14.33 4.07
N LYS A 253 25.50 14.27 4.87
CA LYS A 253 25.63 14.19 6.33
C LYS A 253 26.40 12.91 6.52
N VAL A 254 27.68 13.02 6.88
CA VAL A 254 28.53 11.88 7.18
C VAL A 254 27.69 11.01 8.12
N PRO A 255 27.32 9.79 7.72
CA PRO A 255 26.33 9.04 8.46
C PRO A 255 26.84 8.92 9.89
N ALA A 256 25.98 9.27 10.85
CA ALA A 256 26.21 9.12 12.29
C ALA A 256 26.30 7.62 12.70
N GLN A 257 26.73 6.76 11.79
CA GLN A 257 26.97 5.34 11.97
C GLN A 257 28.17 5.09 12.89
N THR A 258 29.04 6.09 13.09
CA THR A 258 30.04 6.08 14.17
C THR A 258 29.44 6.38 15.57
N ARG A 259 28.19 6.83 15.66
CA ARG A 259 27.50 7.10 16.95
C ARG A 259 26.51 6.01 17.38
N ARG A 260 26.14 5.08 16.49
CA ARG A 260 25.12 4.06 16.79
C ARG A 260 25.61 2.95 17.72
N SER A 261 26.92 2.74 17.83
CA SER A 261 27.49 1.78 18.79
C SER A 261 27.36 2.26 20.26
N ALA A 262 27.05 3.53 20.51
CA ALA A 262 26.88 4.07 21.86
C ALA A 262 25.40 4.20 22.28
N LEU A 263 24.44 4.06 21.36
CA LEU A 263 23.01 4.30 21.64
C LEU A 263 22.22 3.02 21.96
N VAL A 264 22.74 1.84 21.58
CA VAL A 264 22.07 0.56 21.86
C VAL A 264 22.20 0.17 23.33
N ASP A 265 23.24 0.63 24.02
CA ASP A 265 23.40 0.44 25.48
C ASP A 265 22.47 1.36 26.31
N ASP A 266 21.84 2.36 25.70
CA ASP A 266 21.05 3.40 26.40
C ASP A 266 19.52 3.15 26.34
N LEU A 267 19.04 2.35 25.38
CA LEU A 267 17.60 2.09 25.20
C LEU A 267 16.99 1.16 26.28
N THR A 268 17.81 0.43 27.03
CA THR A 268 17.34 -0.32 28.21
C THR A 268 17.15 0.55 29.46
N ALA A 269 17.54 1.83 29.40
CA ALA A 269 17.41 2.79 30.50
C ALA A 269 16.34 3.87 30.26
N ASP A 270 15.58 3.81 29.14
CA ASP A 270 14.68 4.89 28.74
C ASP A 270 13.49 5.06 29.70
N PRO A 271 13.42 6.17 30.48
CA PRO A 271 12.37 6.43 31.45
C PRO A 271 10.99 6.70 30.81
N VAL A 272 10.90 6.77 29.47
CA VAL A 272 9.66 7.04 28.73
C VAL A 272 8.90 5.76 28.35
N ALA A 273 9.60 4.62 28.23
CA ALA A 273 8.98 3.37 27.81
C ALA A 273 7.99 2.81 28.86
N LEU A 274 8.32 2.95 30.15
CA LEU A 274 7.50 2.42 31.26
C LEU A 274 6.19 3.23 31.47
N PRO A 275 6.17 4.57 31.43
CA PRO A 275 4.93 5.35 31.48
C PRO A 275 4.00 5.11 30.28
N ALA A 276 4.55 4.93 29.08
CA ALA A 276 3.75 4.67 27.88
C ALA A 276 2.97 3.34 27.97
N ALA A 277 3.60 2.29 28.52
CA ALA A 277 2.93 1.01 28.76
C ALA A 277 1.77 1.16 29.77
N ARG A 278 1.98 1.88 30.88
CA ARG A 278 0.93 2.14 31.88
C ARG A 278 -0.24 2.96 31.35
N ALA A 279 0.03 3.95 30.50
CA ALA A 279 -1.02 4.75 29.87
C ALA A 279 -1.91 3.89 28.96
N LEU A 280 -1.31 2.92 28.25
CA LEU A 280 -2.04 2.00 27.40
C LEU A 280 -2.97 1.07 28.22
N ASP A 281 -2.49 0.57 29.36
CA ASP A 281 -3.27 -0.28 30.26
C ASP A 281 -4.50 0.45 30.83
N SER A 282 -4.38 1.74 31.14
CA SER A 282 -5.49 2.55 31.67
C SER A 282 -6.57 2.92 30.65
N ALA A 283 -6.30 2.76 29.35
CA ALA A 283 -7.21 3.13 28.28
C ALA A 283 -8.16 2.00 27.86
N ILE A 284 -7.98 0.79 28.41
CA ILE A 284 -8.82 -0.36 28.09
C ILE A 284 -9.93 -0.45 29.15
N PRO A 285 -11.21 -0.24 28.79
CA PRO A 285 -12.30 -0.35 29.74
C PRO A 285 -12.40 -1.79 30.27
N ASP A 286 -12.56 -1.91 31.59
CA ASP A 286 -12.74 -3.19 32.28
C ASP A 286 -13.83 -4.00 31.60
N GLN A 287 -13.46 -5.16 31.06
CA GLN A 287 -14.43 -6.10 30.52
C GLN A 287 -15.20 -6.71 31.70
N PRO A 288 -16.55 -6.79 31.63
CA PRO A 288 -17.33 -7.42 32.68
C PRO A 288 -16.88 -8.88 32.83
N GLN A 289 -16.51 -9.25 34.07
CA GLN A 289 -16.18 -10.62 34.42
C GLN A 289 -17.44 -11.48 34.21
N SER A 290 -17.40 -12.36 33.21
CA SER A 290 -18.45 -13.33 32.87
C SER A 290 -18.09 -14.72 33.38
#